data_AF-A0A323U3I0-F1
#
_entry.id   AF-A0A323U3I0-F1
#
_cell.length_a   1.000
_cell.length_b   1.000
_cell.length_c   1.000
_cell.angle_alpha   90.00
_cell.angle_beta   90.00
_cell.angle_gamma   90.00
#
_symmetry.space_group_name_H-M   'P 1'
#
loop_
_entity.id
_entity.type
_entity.pdbx_description
1 polymer ?
#
loop_
_entity_poly.entity_id
_entity_poly.type
_entity_poly.pdbx_seq_one_letter_code
_entity_poly.pdbx_strand_id
1 'polypeptide(L)' 'MVVEREVFVSHRGLGVWFVRQPNIHAFEAVHRDKDGREEVIGRYGSFDEAFWAATEAADEAHAHFVYEEEEEDELPF' A
#
# COMPACT_ATOMS: atom_id res chain seq x y z
N MET A 1 11.14 1.49 -20.60
CA MET A 1 9.72 1.89 -20.49
C MET A 1 9.29 1.46 -19.10
N VAL A 2 8.96 2.40 -18.22
CA VAL A 2 8.43 2.10 -16.88
C VAL A 2 6.94 1.86 -17.06
N VAL A 3 6.45 0.72 -16.60
CA VAL A 3 5.02 0.39 -16.66
C VAL A 3 4.51 0.43 -15.22
N GLU A 4 3.55 1.30 -14.96
CA GLU A 4 2.88 1.42 -13.67
C GLU A 4 1.50 0.79 -13.79
N ARG A 5 1.16 -0.09 -12.85
CA ARG A 5 -0.14 -0.74 -12.84
C ARG A 5 -0.73 -0.63 -11.44
N GLU A 6 -1.79 0.14 -11.34
CA GLU A 6 -2.55 0.31 -10.10
C GLU A 6 -3.12 -1.04 -9.67
N VAL A 7 -2.90 -1.38 -8.41
CA VAL A 7 -3.25 -2.68 -7.84
C VAL A 7 -4.37 -2.52 -6.82
N PHE A 8 -4.26 -1.50 -5.96
CA PHE A 8 -5.21 -1.30 -4.87
C PHE A 8 -5.30 0.18 -4.46
N VAL A 9 -6.51 0.70 -4.34
CA VAL A 9 -6.76 2.06 -3.85
C VAL A 9 -7.46 1.97 -2.50
N SER A 10 -6.80 2.42 -1.44
CA SER A 10 -7.46 2.52 -0.13
C SER A 10 -8.31 3.79 -0.09
N HIS A 11 -9.63 3.60 0.02
CA HIS A 11 -10.59 4.71 0.03
C HIS A 11 -10.73 5.37 1.41
N ARG A 12 -10.03 4.86 2.44
CA ARG A 12 -10.06 5.39 3.82
C ARG A 12 -9.00 6.48 4.08
N GLY A 13 -8.47 7.13 3.03
CA GLY A 13 -7.51 8.24 3.20
C GLY A 13 -6.07 7.80 3.52
N LEU A 14 -5.79 6.50 3.49
CA LEU A 14 -4.46 5.93 3.77
C LEU A 14 -3.53 5.95 2.55
N GLY A 15 -4.01 6.33 1.37
CA GLY A 15 -3.22 6.42 0.14
C GLY A 15 -3.54 5.33 -0.89
N VAL A 16 -2.65 5.17 -1.86
CA VAL A 16 -2.77 4.25 -3.01
C VAL A 16 -1.62 3.25 -2.98
N TRP A 17 -1.92 1.98 -3.16
CA TRP A 17 -0.92 0.92 -3.30
C TRP A 17 -0.90 0.42 -4.74
N PHE A 18 0.27 0.43 -5.35
CA PHE A 18 0.42 0.03 -6.74
C PHE A 18 1.69 -0.77 -6.94
N VAL A 19 1.68 -1.55 -8.02
CA VAL A 19 2.87 -2.26 -8.46
C VAL A 19 3.47 -1.49 -9.63
N ARG A 20 4.73 -1.09 -9.48
CA ARG A 20 5.49 -0.50 -10.59
C ARG A 20 6.51 -1.49 -11.11
N GLN A 21 6.66 -1.54 -12.42
CA GLN A 21 7.67 -2.34 -13.09
C GLN A 21 8.77 -1.40 -13.60
N PRO A 22 9.84 -1.14 -12.82
CA PRO A 22 10.95 -0.29 -13.25
C PRO A 22 11.75 -0.93 -14.38
N ASN A 23 11.78 -2.27 -14.45
CA ASN A 23 12.48 -3.04 -15.46
C ASN A 23 11.78 -4.38 -15.74
N ILE A 24 12.15 -5.04 -16.85
CA ILE A 24 11.53 -6.31 -17.29
C ILE A 24 11.67 -7.48 -16.29
N HIS A 25 12.63 -7.42 -15.38
CA HIS A 25 12.97 -8.48 -14.42
C HIS A 25 12.58 -8.17 -12.97
N ALA A 26 11.95 -7.03 -12.69
CA ALA A 26 11.62 -6.64 -11.33
C ALA A 26 10.30 -5.88 -11.24
N PHE A 27 9.57 -6.18 -10.19
CA PHE A 27 8.35 -5.50 -9.79
C PHE A 27 8.56 -4.88 -8.42
N GLU A 28 8.02 -3.69 -8.18
CA GLU A 28 8.13 -3.01 -6.90
C GLU A 28 6.73 -2.75 -6.37
N ALA A 29 6.50 -3.11 -5.11
CA ALA A 29 5.31 -2.70 -4.37
C ALA A 29 5.55 -1.29 -3.83
N VAL A 30 4.65 -0.36 -4.16
CA VAL A 30 4.79 1.05 -3.81
C VAL A 30 3.52 1.54 -3.15
N HIS A 31 3.70 2.29 -2.07
CA HIS A 31 2.65 3.06 -1.42
C HIS A 31 2.81 4.52 -1.80
N ARG A 32 1.71 5.18 -2.18
CA ARG A 32 1.63 6.63 -2.36
C ARG A 32 0.68 7.19 -1.33
N ASP A 33 1.19 8.01 -0.42
CA ASP A 33 0.37 8.66 0.60
C ASP A 33 -0.57 9.73 0.00
N LYS A 34 -1.45 10.27 0.84
CA LYS A 34 -2.39 11.34 0.46
C LYS A 34 -1.70 12.65 0.05
N ASP A 35 -0.45 12.86 0.48
CA ASP A 35 0.38 14.03 0.17
C ASP A 35 1.19 13.81 -1.14
N GLY A 36 1.03 12.64 -1.77
CA GLY A 36 1.69 12.27 -3.01
C GLY A 36 3.12 11.76 -2.86
N ARG A 37 3.60 11.49 -1.63
CA ARG A 37 4.90 10.86 -1.41
C ARG A 37 4.82 9.37 -1.68
N GLU A 38 5.85 8.86 -2.35
CA GLU A 38 5.95 7.46 -2.71
C GLU A 38 6.99 6.77 -1.83
N GLU A 39 6.59 5.64 -1.25
CA GLU A 39 7.46 4.76 -0.49
C GLU A 39 7.50 3.38 -1.16
N VAL A 40 8.70 2.85 -1.37
CA VAL A 40 8.89 1.51 -1.93
C VAL A 40 8.88 0.51 -0.79
N ILE A 41 7.81 -0.29 -0.71
CA ILE A 41 7.62 -1.34 0.29
C ILE A 41 8.63 -2.47 0.04
N GLY A 42 8.82 -2.86 -1.23
CA GLY A 42 9.70 -3.96 -1.57
C GLY A 42 9.91 -4.15 -3.07
N ARG A 43 10.91 -4.98 -3.41
CA ARG A 43 11.24 -5.39 -4.79
C ARG A 43 11.13 -6.90 -4.93
N TYR A 44 10.47 -7.35 -5.99
CA TYR A 44 10.09 -8.73 -6.21
C TYR A 44 10.41 -9.17 -7.64
N GLY A 45 10.57 -10.49 -7.82
CA GLY A 45 10.86 -11.09 -9.12
C GLY A 45 9.60 -11.28 -9.99
N SER A 46 8.42 -11.25 -9.38
CA SER A 46 7.14 -11.45 -10.06
C SER A 46 6.08 -10.41 -9.69
N PHE A 47 5.10 -10.23 -10.58
CA PHE A 47 3.97 -9.34 -10.36
C PHE A 47 3.12 -9.81 -9.17
N ASP A 48 2.83 -11.11 -9.08
CA ASP A 48 2.03 -11.68 -8.00
C ASP A 48 2.65 -11.43 -6.62
N GLU A 49 3.97 -11.61 -6.46
CA GLU A 49 4.65 -11.33 -5.19
C GLU A 49 4.54 -9.84 -4.81
N ALA A 50 4.75 -8.93 -5.77
CA ALA A 50 4.61 -7.50 -5.52
C ALA A 50 3.15 -7.11 -5.24
N PHE A 51 2.19 -7.78 -5.88
CA PHE A 51 0.76 -7.58 -5.67
C PHE A 51 0.37 -7.99 -4.25
N TRP A 52 0.74 -9.20 -3.81
CA TRP A 52 0.46 -9.67 -2.46
C TRP A 52 1.10 -8.79 -1.39
N ALA A 53 2.36 -8.40 -1.59
CA ALA A 53 3.03 -7.49 -0.65
C ALA A 53 2.35 -6.11 -0.56
N ALA A 54 1.90 -5.56 -1.69
CA ALA A 54 1.15 -4.30 -1.70
C ALA A 54 -0.21 -4.43 -1.01
N THR A 55 -0.91 -5.56 -1.21
CA THR A 55 -2.19 -5.85 -0.54
C THR A 55 -2.03 -6.06 0.96
N GLU A 56 -1.05 -6.87 1.40
CA GLU A 56 -0.78 -7.09 2.83
C GLU A 56 -0.40 -5.78 3.53
N ALA A 57 0.45 -4.96 2.91
CA ALA A 57 0.82 -3.65 3.46
C ALA A 57 -0.40 -2.70 3.55
N ALA A 58 -1.33 -2.78 2.59
CA ALA A 58 -2.56 -2.00 2.63
C ALA A 58 -3.50 -2.46 3.75
N ASP A 59 -3.64 -3.77 3.94
CA ASP A 59 -4.46 -4.37 5.02
C ASP A 59 -3.85 -4.08 6.40
N GLU A 60 -2.53 -4.14 6.55
CA GLU A 60 -1.84 -3.80 7.80
C GLU A 60 -1.99 -2.31 8.14
N ALA A 61 -1.80 -1.42 7.16
CA ALA A 61 -2.03 0.01 7.33
C ALA A 61 -3.50 0.32 7.67
N HIS A 62 -4.44 -0.43 7.08
CA HIS A 62 -5.85 -0.32 7.39
C HIS A 62 -6.17 -0.78 8.81
N ALA A 63 -5.65 -1.94 9.22
CA ALA A 63 -5.83 -2.46 10.56
C ALA A 63 -5.27 -1.47 11.59
N HIS A 64 -4.06 -0.95 11.38
CA HIS A 64 -3.46 0.04 12.28
C HIS A 64 -4.33 1.29 12.44
N PHE A 65 -4.85 1.82 11.32
CA PHE A 65 -5.73 2.99 11.35
C PHE A 65 -7.06 2.70 12.06
N VAL A 66 -7.67 1.53 11.81
CA VAL A 66 -8.92 1.13 12.49
C VAL A 66 -8.68 0.93 13.98
N TYR A 67 -7.58 0.31 14.38
CA TYR A 67 -7.24 0.13 15.79
C TYR A 67 -6.92 1.47 16.49
N GLU A 68 -6.24 2.40 15.82
CA GLU A 68 -6.00 3.76 16.37
C GLU A 68 -7.28 4.60 16.46
N GLU A 69 -8.20 4.51 15.48
CA GLU A 69 -9.50 5.20 15.56
C GLU A 69 -10.44 4.56 16.60
N GLU A 70 -10.40 3.23 16.78
CA GLU A 70 -11.24 2.55 17.78
C GLU A 70 -10.71 2.73 19.23
N GLU A 71 -9.41 2.95 19.45
CA GLU A 71 -8.87 3.29 20.79
C GLU A 71 -9.24 4.71 21.27
N GLU A 72 -9.66 5.62 20.38
CA GLU A 72 -10.14 6.96 20.78
C GLU A 72 -11.65 7.02 21.09
N ASP A 73 -12.45 6.01 20.69
CA ASP A 73 -13.91 5.97 20.92
C ASP A 73 -14.32 5.10 22.14
N GLU A 74 -13.36 4.62 22.95
CA GLU A 74 -13.60 4.02 24.26
C GLU A 74 -13.17 4.93 25.42
N LEU A 75 -13.77 6.11 25.54
CA LEU A 75 -13.89 6.76 26.86
C LEU A 75 -15.37 6.87 27.27
N PRO A 76 -15.86 5.94 28.12
CA PRO A 76 -17.14 6.12 28.77
C PRO A 76 -17.00 7.19 29.85
N PHE A 77 -17.72 8.30 29.71
CA PHE A 77 -18.20 9.07 30.84
C PHE A 77 -19.66 9.48 30.64
#